data_AF-A0AAQ4DY81-F1
#
_entry.id   AF-A0AAQ4DY81-F1
#
_cell.length_a   1.000
_cell.length_b   1.000
_cell.length_c   1.000
_cell.angle_alpha   90.00
_cell.angle_beta   90.00
_cell.angle_gamma   90.00
#
_symmetry.space_group_name_H-M   'P 1'
#
loop_
_entity.id
_entity.type
_entity.pdbx_description
1 polymer ?
#
loop_
_entity_poly.entity_id
_entity_poly.type
_entity_poly.pdbx_seq_one_letter_code
_entity_poly.pdbx_strand_id
1 'polypeptide(L)'
;MVSIEAVRKRAATLRFCPMIEKQNWTFRSGIEYDCCCYVSPLLLPFPSAQIIYVVRNPKDNAVSYYHHHKMSTFLGNFKGSWDEFLSHYMAGHVVYGSWFDHVLPYWKFHLERPDRVMFVSFEELKIELGPMVQRISQFLGRPLGPDALAAVANHCSFDQMKNNNMVNREVLPISDLFDMTQSKFMRKGIIGDWKNYFTPEQSEAFDTLYAERMAGSGLDLVFEPQDALDRMRKFGRIIVDPEPKVNWARRDGTDSNANNEEDKEQDSSGKRPFPCFFDSPPLPRRREAVLHHPFMTPDPLTLTG
;
A
#
# COMPACT_ATOMS: atom_id res chain seq x y z
N MET A 1 20.69 0.23 31.49
CA MET A 1 21.42 1.02 30.47
C MET A 1 22.05 0.06 29.48
N VAL A 2 21.36 -0.26 28.39
CA VAL A 2 21.94 -1.07 27.30
C VAL A 2 22.75 -0.11 26.42
N SER A 3 24.05 -0.37 26.32
CA SER A 3 25.02 0.52 25.68
C SER A 3 24.70 0.76 24.20
N ILE A 4 24.71 2.04 23.80
CA ILE A 4 24.61 2.58 22.44
C ILE A 4 25.58 1.92 21.44
N GLU A 5 26.64 1.26 21.94
CA GLU A 5 27.61 0.52 21.15
C GLU A 5 27.04 -0.73 20.45
N ALA A 6 26.04 -1.40 21.06
CA ALA A 6 25.49 -2.66 20.53
C ALA A 6 24.58 -2.43 19.30
N VAL A 7 23.94 -1.26 19.22
CA VAL A 7 23.10 -0.87 18.08
C VAL A 7 23.96 -0.47 16.87
N ARG A 8 25.13 0.16 17.10
CA ARG A 8 26.05 0.54 16.02
C ARG A 8 26.66 -0.66 15.28
N LYS A 9 26.91 -1.79 15.96
CA LYS A 9 27.53 -2.97 15.32
C LYS A 9 26.61 -3.71 14.34
N ARG A 10 25.29 -3.60 14.44
CA ARG A 10 24.36 -4.17 13.44
C ARG A 10 24.17 -3.29 12.19
N ALA A 11 24.49 -2.00 12.26
CA ALA A 11 24.40 -1.10 11.12
C ALA A 11 25.59 -1.24 10.13
N ALA A 12 26.71 -1.84 10.56
CA ALA A 12 27.93 -1.90 9.77
C ALA A 12 27.94 -2.99 8.67
N THR A 13 26.95 -3.88 8.61
CA THR A 13 26.91 -4.98 7.62
C THR A 13 26.03 -4.67 6.40
N LEU A 14 25.29 -3.56 6.42
CA LEU A 14 24.60 -3.05 5.24
C LEU A 14 25.54 -2.06 4.55
N ARG A 15 26.18 -2.50 3.46
CA ARG A 15 26.92 -1.59 2.56
C ARG A 15 25.93 -0.59 1.97
N PHE A 16 25.75 0.54 2.64
CA PHE A 16 25.09 1.71 2.07
C PHE A 16 25.98 2.26 0.95
N CYS A 17 25.44 2.30 -0.26
CA CYS A 17 26.04 3.02 -1.38
C CYS A 17 26.11 4.52 -1.03
N PRO A 18 27.26 5.19 -1.15
CA PRO A 18 27.42 6.58 -0.76
C PRO A 18 26.92 7.50 -1.89
N MET A 19 25.60 7.73 -1.96
CA MET A 19 25.01 8.89 -2.62
C MET A 19 23.71 9.27 -1.90
N ILE A 20 23.84 9.85 -0.71
CA ILE A 20 22.71 10.44 0.03
C ILE A 20 23.12 11.86 0.39
N GLU A 21 22.92 12.79 -0.53
CA GLU A 21 23.06 14.22 -0.30
C GLU A 21 21.66 14.87 -0.16
N LYS A 22 21.57 15.84 0.75
CA LYS A 22 20.35 16.43 1.32
C LYS A 22 19.48 17.12 0.25
N GLN A 23 18.35 16.53 -0.14
CA GLN A 23 17.19 17.26 -0.67
C GLN A 23 15.88 16.60 -0.20
N ASN A 24 14.80 17.37 -0.04
CA ASN A 24 13.52 16.93 0.51
C ASN A 24 12.98 15.64 -0.14
N TRP A 25 12.98 14.52 0.57
CA TRP A 25 12.50 13.24 0.06
C TRP A 25 11.02 13.02 0.38
N THR A 26 10.20 12.90 -0.67
CA THR A 26 8.88 12.27 -0.60
C THR A 26 9.08 10.78 -0.83
N PHE A 27 8.91 9.95 0.19
CA PHE A 27 8.94 8.49 0.02
C PHE A 27 7.56 8.01 -0.44
N ARG A 28 7.50 7.43 -1.65
CA ARG A 28 6.38 6.56 -2.03
C ARG A 28 6.82 5.12 -1.74
N SER A 29 6.09 4.42 -0.88
CA SER A 29 6.36 3.00 -0.54
C SER A 29 5.92 2.04 -1.66
N GLY A 30 6.32 2.34 -2.89
CA GLY A 30 6.11 1.49 -4.06
C GLY A 30 7.36 1.52 -4.92
N ILE A 31 8.20 0.50 -4.71
CA ILE A 31 9.39 0.11 -5.51
C ILE A 31 10.67 0.87 -5.16
N GLU A 32 11.48 0.33 -4.25
CA GLU A 32 12.77 -0.33 -4.54
C GLU A 32 13.30 -0.95 -3.23
N TYR A 33 13.48 -2.27 -3.22
CA TYR A 33 13.90 -3.12 -2.10
C TYR A 33 12.87 -3.39 -0.98
N ASP A 34 12.58 -4.68 -0.81
CA ASP A 34 11.86 -5.33 0.27
C ASP A 34 11.96 -4.60 1.62
N CYS A 35 10.83 -4.14 2.14
CA CYS A 35 10.42 -4.25 3.55
C CYS A 35 9.32 -3.22 3.90
N CYS A 36 9.33 -2.01 3.34
CA CYS A 36 8.57 -0.89 3.91
C CYS A 36 7.03 -1.02 3.86
N CYS A 37 6.46 -1.84 2.97
CA CYS A 37 5.01 -2.06 2.92
C CYS A 37 4.47 -2.89 4.11
N TYR A 38 5.35 -3.63 4.79
CA TYR A 38 5.03 -4.39 6.01
C TYR A 38 5.58 -3.73 7.28
N VAL A 39 6.25 -2.59 7.15
CA VAL A 39 6.81 -1.89 8.29
C VAL A 39 5.63 -1.20 8.97
N SER A 40 5.18 -1.81 10.08
CA SER A 40 4.32 -1.15 11.06
C SER A 40 4.78 0.30 11.21
N PRO A 41 3.88 1.30 11.25
CA PRO A 41 4.30 2.69 11.35
C PRO A 41 5.26 2.99 12.51
N LEU A 42 5.21 2.16 13.57
CA LEU A 42 6.10 2.19 14.73
C LEU A 42 7.55 1.79 14.42
N LEU A 43 7.79 1.10 13.31
CA LEU A 43 9.10 0.61 12.86
C LEU A 43 9.70 1.49 11.74
N LEU A 44 9.02 2.56 11.33
CA LEU A 44 9.58 3.50 10.35
C LEU A 44 10.80 4.20 10.96
N PRO A 45 11.95 4.24 10.27
CA PRO A 45 13.19 4.83 10.79
C PRO A 45 13.13 6.37 10.92
N PHE A 46 11.97 6.98 10.66
CA PHE A 46 11.75 8.42 10.66
C PHE A 46 10.67 8.81 11.69
N PRO A 47 11.06 9.02 12.96
CA PRO A 47 10.12 9.35 14.04
C PRO A 47 9.48 10.74 13.90
N SER A 48 9.87 11.55 12.91
CA SER A 48 9.25 12.85 12.59
C SER A 48 8.55 12.88 11.24
N ALA A 49 8.53 11.78 10.48
CA ALA A 49 7.86 11.75 9.19
C ALA A 49 6.34 11.88 9.35
N GLN A 50 5.74 12.62 8.42
CA GLN A 50 4.30 12.66 8.18
C GLN A 50 3.94 11.62 7.12
N ILE A 51 2.80 10.95 7.31
CA ILE A 51 2.33 9.84 6.48
C ILE A 51 0.93 10.21 5.99
N ILE A 52 0.70 10.08 4.69
CA ILE A 52 -0.65 10.13 4.13
C ILE A 52 -0.98 8.71 3.73
N TYR A 53 -1.91 8.08 4.44
CA TYR A 53 -2.35 6.73 4.18
C TYR A 53 -3.65 6.76 3.37
N VAL A 54 -3.63 6.17 2.18
CA VAL A 54 -4.81 6.09 1.32
C VAL A 54 -5.47 4.73 1.49
N VAL A 55 -6.68 4.72 2.03
CA VAL A 55 -7.56 3.54 2.09
C VAL A 55 -8.53 3.56 0.91
N ARG A 56 -9.05 2.40 0.56
CA ARG A 56 -10.10 2.25 -0.45
C ARG A 56 -11.06 1.17 0.02
N ASN A 57 -12.32 1.21 -0.43
CA ASN A 57 -13.23 0.07 -0.33
C ASN A 57 -12.49 -1.24 -0.71
N PRO A 58 -12.45 -2.24 0.18
CA PRO A 58 -11.70 -3.46 -0.06
C PRO A 58 -12.22 -4.29 -1.24
N LYS A 59 -13.53 -4.25 -1.57
CA LYS A 59 -14.07 -4.96 -2.75
C LYS A 59 -13.57 -4.34 -4.06
N ASP A 60 -13.59 -3.01 -4.14
CA ASP A 60 -13.01 -2.29 -5.29
C ASP A 60 -11.48 -2.43 -5.36
N ASN A 61 -10.82 -2.50 -4.20
CA ASN A 61 -9.40 -2.81 -4.10
C ASN A 61 -9.10 -4.20 -4.67
N ALA A 62 -9.86 -5.23 -4.29
CA ALA A 62 -9.71 -6.60 -4.79
C ALA A 62 -9.82 -6.65 -6.33
N VAL A 63 -10.84 -6.02 -6.92
CA VAL A 63 -10.98 -5.94 -8.39
C VAL A 63 -9.80 -5.23 -9.03
N SER A 64 -9.39 -4.09 -8.48
CA SER A 64 -8.23 -3.36 -9.00
C SER A 64 -6.96 -4.21 -8.90
N TYR A 65 -6.83 -4.99 -7.84
CA TYR A 65 -5.63 -5.77 -7.57
C TYR A 65 -5.57 -7.03 -8.44
N TYR A 66 -6.71 -7.62 -8.76
CA TYR A 66 -6.82 -8.71 -9.74
C TYR A 66 -6.24 -8.29 -11.09
N HIS A 67 -6.71 -7.17 -11.65
CA HIS A 67 -6.20 -6.67 -12.93
C HIS A 67 -4.72 -6.29 -12.87
N HIS A 68 -4.26 -5.74 -11.74
CA HIS A 68 -2.85 -5.44 -11.53
C HIS A 68 -2.00 -6.73 -11.55
N HIS A 69 -2.43 -7.81 -10.90
CA HIS A 69 -1.69 -9.07 -10.93
C HIS A 69 -1.66 -9.71 -12.33
N LYS A 70 -2.73 -9.57 -13.11
CA LYS A 70 -2.75 -10.05 -14.50
C LYS A 70 -1.71 -9.35 -15.38
N MET A 71 -1.61 -8.02 -15.26
CA MET A 71 -0.66 -7.25 -16.06
C MET A 71 0.78 -7.32 -15.52
N SER A 72 1.01 -7.47 -14.22
CA SER A 72 2.36 -7.39 -13.66
C SER A 72 3.21 -8.61 -13.97
N THR A 73 4.28 -8.40 -14.73
CA THR A 73 5.21 -9.46 -15.14
C THR A 73 6.07 -9.95 -13.99
N PHE A 74 6.47 -9.04 -13.10
CA PHE A 74 7.21 -9.37 -11.87
C PHE A 74 6.39 -10.14 -10.83
N LEU A 75 5.05 -10.17 -10.98
CA LEU A 75 4.15 -11.01 -10.18
C LEU A 75 3.79 -12.31 -10.88
N GLY A 76 4.45 -12.61 -12.01
CA GLY A 76 4.22 -13.82 -12.79
C GLY A 76 3.02 -13.78 -13.72
N ASN A 77 2.45 -12.60 -14.00
CA ASN A 77 1.27 -12.40 -14.86
C ASN A 77 0.14 -13.38 -14.49
N PHE A 78 -0.55 -13.13 -13.39
CA PHE A 78 -1.60 -14.04 -12.91
C PHE A 78 -2.58 -14.41 -14.03
N LYS A 79 -2.76 -15.72 -14.26
CA LYS A 79 -3.61 -16.25 -15.34
C LYS A 79 -4.91 -16.89 -14.85
N GLY A 80 -5.11 -16.93 -13.53
CA GLY A 80 -6.30 -17.52 -12.93
C GLY A 80 -7.56 -16.68 -13.14
N SER A 81 -8.68 -17.29 -12.76
CA SER A 81 -9.99 -16.67 -12.75
C SER A 81 -10.16 -15.64 -11.62
N TRP A 82 -11.26 -14.89 -11.68
CA TRP A 82 -11.66 -13.99 -10.59
C TRP A 82 -11.88 -14.76 -9.28
N ASP A 83 -12.52 -15.92 -9.33
CA ASP A 83 -12.87 -16.71 -8.14
C ASP A 83 -11.63 -17.22 -7.40
N GLU A 84 -10.64 -17.70 -8.15
CA GLU A 84 -9.33 -18.10 -7.60
C GLU A 84 -8.63 -16.90 -6.96
N PHE A 85 -8.61 -15.75 -7.65
CA PHE A 85 -7.98 -14.54 -7.12
C PHE A 85 -8.66 -14.05 -5.84
N LEU A 86 -10.00 -13.99 -5.83
CA LEU A 86 -10.77 -13.54 -4.69
C LEU A 86 -10.53 -14.44 -3.47
N SER A 87 -10.44 -15.76 -3.68
CA SER A 87 -10.10 -16.73 -2.64
C SER A 87 -8.72 -16.45 -2.03
N HIS A 88 -7.71 -16.20 -2.86
CA HIS A 88 -6.37 -15.81 -2.39
C HIS A 88 -6.37 -14.46 -1.67
N TYR A 89 -7.10 -13.47 -2.18
CA TYR A 89 -7.21 -12.15 -1.58
C TYR A 89 -7.85 -12.21 -0.19
N MET A 90 -8.96 -12.93 -0.04
CA MET A 90 -9.66 -13.13 1.24
C MET A 90 -8.79 -13.88 2.26
N ALA A 91 -8.00 -14.85 1.80
CA ALA A 91 -7.03 -15.57 2.64
C ALA A 91 -5.77 -14.74 2.99
N GLY A 92 -5.58 -13.56 2.36
CA GLY A 92 -4.35 -12.79 2.51
C GLY A 92 -3.13 -13.42 1.83
N HIS A 93 -3.35 -14.33 0.88
CA HIS A 93 -2.31 -15.01 0.09
C HIS A 93 -2.02 -14.27 -1.23
N VAL A 94 -1.92 -12.95 -1.14
CA VAL A 94 -1.53 -12.07 -2.25
C VAL A 94 -0.28 -11.28 -1.85
N VAL A 95 0.33 -10.60 -2.81
CA VAL A 95 1.45 -9.71 -2.52
C VAL A 95 1.00 -8.67 -1.47
N TYR A 96 1.88 -8.34 -0.52
CA TYR A 96 1.57 -7.52 0.66
C TYR A 96 0.55 -8.10 1.66
N GLY A 97 0.05 -9.31 1.44
CA GLY A 97 -0.75 -10.05 2.41
C GLY A 97 -2.20 -9.59 2.56
N SER A 98 -2.75 -9.72 3.76
CA SER A 98 -4.14 -9.36 4.06
C SER A 98 -4.36 -7.85 4.06
N TRP A 99 -5.41 -7.42 3.35
CA TRP A 99 -5.85 -6.01 3.37
C TRP A 99 -6.13 -5.51 4.79
N PHE A 100 -6.75 -6.34 5.65
CA PHE A 100 -7.08 -5.97 7.03
C PHE A 100 -5.82 -5.74 7.86
N ASP A 101 -4.86 -6.66 7.77
CA ASP A 101 -3.62 -6.61 8.54
C ASP A 101 -2.73 -5.45 8.07
N HIS A 102 -2.90 -5.00 6.83
CA HIS A 102 -2.26 -3.80 6.33
C HIS A 102 -2.98 -2.52 6.80
N VAL A 103 -4.30 -2.43 6.72
CA VAL A 103 -5.06 -1.19 6.98
C VAL A 103 -5.15 -0.85 8.47
N LEU A 104 -5.42 -1.83 9.32
CA LEU A 104 -5.76 -1.60 10.72
C LEU A 104 -4.61 -1.02 11.56
N PRO A 105 -3.34 -1.42 11.38
CA PRO A 105 -2.23 -0.78 12.09
C PRO A 105 -2.06 0.70 11.74
N TYR A 106 -2.24 1.09 10.47
CA TYR A 106 -2.19 2.50 10.06
C TYR A 106 -3.38 3.28 10.59
N TRP A 107 -4.56 2.65 10.64
CA TRP A 107 -5.75 3.24 11.25
C TRP A 107 -5.55 3.51 12.75
N LYS A 108 -5.07 2.51 13.50
CA LYS A 108 -4.70 2.67 14.92
C LYS A 108 -3.70 3.82 15.10
N PHE A 109 -2.67 3.87 14.26
CA PHE A 109 -1.66 4.92 14.36
C PHE A 109 -2.18 6.31 13.99
N HIS A 110 -3.13 6.42 13.06
CA HIS A 110 -3.84 7.66 12.78
C HIS A 110 -4.59 8.18 14.00
N LEU A 111 -5.29 7.30 14.71
CA LEU A 111 -6.04 7.70 15.91
C LEU A 111 -5.13 8.06 17.10
N GLU A 112 -3.98 7.40 17.22
CA GLU A 112 -2.98 7.72 18.24
C GLU A 112 -2.20 9.00 17.91
N ARG A 113 -1.92 9.25 16.63
CA ARG A 113 -1.05 10.33 16.12
C ARG A 113 -1.63 11.01 14.87
N PRO A 114 -2.76 11.73 14.99
CA PRO A 114 -3.41 12.39 13.86
C PRO A 114 -2.58 13.54 13.28
N ASP A 115 -1.61 14.06 14.04
CA ASP A 115 -0.60 15.03 13.59
C ASP A 115 0.44 14.42 12.63
N ARG A 116 0.59 13.09 12.65
CA ARG A 116 1.62 12.36 11.89
C ARG A 116 1.05 11.47 10.81
N VAL A 117 -0.16 10.97 10.95
CA VAL A 117 -0.80 10.17 9.91
C VAL A 117 -2.12 10.81 9.54
N MET A 118 -2.26 11.17 8.27
CA MET A 118 -3.53 11.57 7.68
C MET A 118 -4.11 10.37 6.95
N PHE A 119 -5.29 9.92 7.37
CA PHE A 119 -6.02 8.87 6.71
C PHE A 119 -6.96 9.47 5.66
N VAL A 120 -6.91 8.98 4.44
CA VAL A 120 -7.68 9.51 3.30
C VAL A 120 -8.32 8.35 2.56
N SER A 121 -9.60 8.45 2.22
CA SER A 121 -10.23 7.47 1.34
C SER A 121 -10.05 7.82 -0.14
N PHE A 122 -9.92 6.80 -0.99
CA PHE A 122 -9.95 6.97 -2.45
C PHE A 122 -11.27 7.62 -2.90
N GLU A 123 -12.35 7.28 -2.22
CA GLU A 123 -13.70 7.79 -2.48
C GLU A 123 -13.77 9.31 -2.26
N GLU A 124 -13.16 9.83 -1.18
CA GLU A 124 -13.02 11.29 -0.96
C GLU A 124 -12.23 11.96 -2.07
N LEU A 125 -11.09 11.38 -2.45
CA LEU A 125 -10.24 11.91 -3.53
C LEU A 125 -10.99 11.95 -4.86
N LYS A 126 -11.87 10.97 -5.10
CA LYS A 126 -12.63 10.88 -6.34
C LYS A 126 -13.81 11.84 -6.39
N ILE A 127 -14.49 12.09 -5.26
CA ILE A 127 -15.68 12.95 -5.18
C ILE A 127 -15.27 14.43 -5.09
N GLU A 128 -14.32 14.79 -4.21
CA GLU A 128 -13.90 16.17 -3.94
C GLU A 128 -12.37 16.31 -3.90
N LEU A 129 -11.73 16.22 -5.07
CA LEU A 129 -10.28 16.33 -5.17
C LEU A 129 -9.73 17.68 -4.67
N GLY A 130 -10.37 18.80 -5.02
CA GLY A 130 -9.92 20.15 -4.65
C GLY A 130 -9.83 20.37 -3.13
N PRO A 131 -10.95 20.19 -2.38
CA PRO A 131 -10.93 20.22 -0.91
C PRO A 131 -9.93 19.25 -0.31
N MET A 132 -9.70 18.08 -0.91
CA MET A 132 -8.74 17.12 -0.39
C MET A 132 -7.28 17.53 -0.61
N VAL A 133 -6.94 18.09 -1.77
CA VAL A 133 -5.62 18.71 -1.99
C VAL A 133 -5.38 19.82 -0.97
N GLN A 134 -6.39 20.64 -0.66
CA GLN A 134 -6.28 21.67 0.37
C GLN A 134 -5.98 21.07 1.74
N ARG A 135 -6.72 20.05 2.18
CA ARG A 135 -6.48 19.39 3.49
C ARG A 135 -5.11 18.73 3.55
N ILE A 136 -4.68 18.04 2.50
CA ILE A 136 -3.35 17.44 2.40
C ILE A 136 -2.26 18.53 2.51
N SER A 137 -2.44 19.66 1.82
CA SER A 137 -1.49 20.77 1.86
C SER A 137 -1.35 21.38 3.27
N GLN A 138 -2.46 21.48 4.00
CA GLN A 138 -2.50 21.95 5.39
C GLN A 138 -1.82 20.95 6.32
N PHE A 139 -2.12 19.65 6.16
CA PHE A 139 -1.48 18.58 6.94
C PHE A 139 0.05 18.60 6.77
N LEU A 140 0.54 18.80 5.54
CA LEU A 140 1.98 18.90 5.25
C LEU A 140 2.62 20.22 5.69
N GLY A 141 1.87 21.13 6.33
CA GLY A 141 2.35 22.45 6.76
C GLY A 141 2.70 23.39 5.60
N ARG A 142 2.11 23.17 4.41
CA ARG A 142 2.38 23.92 3.17
C ARG A 142 1.06 24.34 2.50
N PRO A 143 0.28 25.25 3.11
CA PRO A 143 -0.98 25.69 2.54
C PRO A 143 -0.78 26.31 1.14
N LEU A 144 -1.63 25.92 0.20
CA LEU A 144 -1.59 26.40 -1.18
C LEU A 144 -2.61 27.53 -1.41
N GLY A 145 -2.26 28.48 -2.28
CA GLY A 145 -3.19 29.50 -2.77
C GLY A 145 -4.20 28.92 -3.77
N PRO A 146 -5.29 29.66 -4.07
CA PRO A 146 -6.38 29.19 -4.94
C PRO A 146 -5.91 28.69 -6.32
N ASP A 147 -5.01 29.42 -6.98
CA ASP A 147 -4.51 29.06 -8.31
C ASP A 147 -3.68 27.78 -8.28
N ALA A 148 -2.82 27.63 -7.26
CA ALA A 148 -2.02 26.43 -7.07
C ALA A 148 -2.89 25.20 -6.73
N LEU A 149 -3.95 25.38 -5.92
CA LEU A 149 -4.92 24.33 -5.64
C LEU A 149 -5.64 23.86 -6.91
N ALA A 150 -6.11 24.81 -7.72
CA ALA A 150 -6.77 24.51 -8.99
C ALA A 150 -5.84 23.79 -9.97
N ALA A 151 -4.58 24.24 -10.07
CA ALA A 151 -3.57 23.61 -10.92
C ALA A 151 -3.29 22.16 -10.48
N VAL A 152 -3.04 21.93 -9.19
CA VAL A 152 -2.78 20.59 -8.65
C VAL A 152 -3.99 19.67 -8.85
N ALA A 153 -5.21 20.14 -8.54
CA ALA A 153 -6.43 19.37 -8.75
C ALA A 153 -6.63 18.99 -10.23
N ASN A 154 -6.35 19.91 -11.15
CA ASN A 154 -6.41 19.62 -12.58
C ASN A 154 -5.38 18.55 -12.98
N HIS A 155 -4.11 18.72 -12.61
CA HIS A 155 -3.03 17.77 -12.94
C HIS A 155 -3.23 16.38 -12.30
N CYS A 156 -3.87 16.32 -11.14
CA CYS A 156 -4.20 15.07 -10.45
C CYS A 156 -5.56 14.47 -10.87
N SER A 157 -6.27 15.08 -11.81
CA SER A 157 -7.49 14.49 -12.36
C SER A 157 -7.18 13.18 -13.08
N PHE A 158 -8.14 12.26 -13.10
CA PHE A 158 -7.94 10.94 -13.68
C PHE A 158 -7.54 10.99 -15.16
N ASP A 159 -8.17 11.86 -15.95
CA ASP A 159 -7.87 11.98 -17.37
C ASP A 159 -6.47 12.56 -17.63
N GLN A 160 -6.05 13.55 -16.84
CA GLN A 160 -4.70 14.11 -16.94
C GLN A 160 -3.64 13.08 -16.52
N MET A 161 -3.88 12.37 -15.42
CA MET A 161 -2.96 11.32 -14.93
C MET A 161 -2.87 10.14 -15.92
N LYS A 162 -4.00 9.70 -16.47
CA LYS A 162 -4.07 8.57 -17.41
C LYS A 162 -3.30 8.86 -18.71
N ASN A 163 -3.32 10.11 -19.15
CA ASN A 163 -2.63 10.54 -20.36
C ASN A 163 -1.19 11.05 -20.09
N ASN A 164 -0.69 10.94 -18.85
CA ASN A 164 0.64 11.39 -18.48
C ASN A 164 1.63 10.21 -18.39
N ASN A 165 2.55 10.18 -19.34
CA ASN A 165 3.61 9.18 -19.50
C ASN A 165 4.50 8.97 -18.27
N MET A 166 4.63 9.98 -17.40
CA MET A 166 5.45 9.89 -16.18
C MET A 166 4.79 9.08 -15.06
N VAL A 167 3.47 8.86 -15.13
CA VAL A 167 2.69 8.23 -14.04
C VAL A 167 1.82 7.06 -14.51
N ASN A 168 1.48 6.98 -15.80
CA ASN A 168 0.66 5.91 -16.37
C ASN A 168 1.42 4.58 -16.56
N ARG A 169 2.75 4.58 -16.37
CA ARG A 169 3.65 3.42 -16.50
C ARG A 169 3.68 2.80 -17.90
N GLU A 170 3.30 3.56 -18.92
CA GLU A 170 3.26 3.09 -20.32
C GLU A 170 4.59 3.29 -21.06
N VAL A 171 5.62 3.86 -20.41
CA VAL A 171 6.92 4.15 -21.03
C VAL A 171 8.01 3.17 -20.56
N LEU A 172 8.87 2.76 -21.49
CA LEU A 172 10.04 1.92 -21.24
C LEU A 172 11.05 2.61 -20.30
N PRO A 173 11.78 1.85 -19.46
CA PRO A 173 11.74 0.38 -19.32
C PRO A 173 10.62 -0.11 -18.37
N ILE A 174 9.82 0.79 -17.78
CA ILE A 174 8.81 0.43 -16.78
C ILE A 174 7.71 -0.45 -17.40
N SER A 175 7.38 -0.25 -18.67
CA SER A 175 6.39 -1.07 -19.37
C SER A 175 6.76 -2.56 -19.44
N ASP A 176 8.05 -2.94 -19.37
CA ASP A 176 8.44 -4.36 -19.36
C ASP A 176 8.00 -5.08 -18.07
N LEU A 177 7.73 -4.31 -17.01
CA LEU A 177 7.17 -4.80 -15.75
C LEU A 177 5.64 -4.98 -15.80
N PHE A 178 4.98 -4.52 -16.87
CA PHE A 178 3.52 -4.49 -17.02
C PHE A 178 3.09 -4.85 -18.44
N ASP A 179 2.50 -6.04 -18.60
CA ASP A 179 1.80 -6.44 -19.83
C ASP A 179 0.51 -5.63 -20.01
N MET A 180 0.63 -4.48 -20.68
CA MET A 180 -0.47 -3.56 -20.94
C MET A 180 -1.52 -4.13 -21.89
N THR A 181 -1.29 -5.29 -22.52
CA THR A 181 -2.31 -5.99 -23.32
C THR A 181 -3.38 -6.64 -22.44
N GLN A 182 -3.05 -6.98 -21.19
CA GLN A 182 -3.99 -7.55 -20.23
C GLN A 182 -4.86 -6.49 -19.55
N SER A 183 -4.25 -5.39 -19.13
CA SER A 183 -4.92 -4.27 -18.48
C SER A 183 -4.03 -3.04 -18.53
N LYS A 184 -4.64 -1.85 -18.56
CA LYS A 184 -3.94 -0.58 -18.31
C LYS A 184 -3.69 -0.39 -16.82
N PHE A 185 -2.58 0.26 -16.46
CA PHE A 185 -2.27 0.65 -15.08
C PHE A 185 -3.34 1.61 -14.52
N MET A 186 -3.69 2.66 -15.27
CA MET A 186 -4.83 3.53 -14.97
C MET A 186 -6.10 3.04 -15.67
N ARG A 187 -6.80 2.11 -15.02
CA ARG A 187 -7.92 1.35 -15.60
C ARG A 187 -9.23 2.16 -15.76
N LYS A 188 -10.04 2.23 -14.68
CA LYS A 188 -11.37 2.90 -14.70
C LYS A 188 -11.45 4.14 -13.81
N GLY A 189 -10.80 4.15 -12.64
CA GLY A 189 -10.84 5.29 -11.73
C GLY A 189 -12.25 5.63 -11.21
N ILE A 190 -13.08 4.61 -10.96
CA ILE A 190 -14.46 4.74 -10.48
C ILE A 190 -14.66 4.06 -9.12
N ILE A 191 -15.73 4.41 -8.44
CA ILE A 191 -16.22 3.80 -7.19
C ILE A 191 -17.31 2.79 -7.57
N GLY A 192 -17.32 1.61 -6.95
CA GLY A 192 -18.38 0.61 -7.12
C GLY A 192 -18.20 -0.35 -8.30
N ASP A 193 -17.01 -0.46 -8.89
CA ASP A 193 -16.77 -1.41 -10.00
C ASP A 193 -16.84 -2.86 -9.53
N TRP A 194 -16.68 -3.09 -8.22
CA TRP A 194 -16.79 -4.41 -7.59
C TRP A 194 -18.11 -5.14 -7.93
N LYS A 195 -19.21 -4.42 -8.12
CA LYS A 195 -20.50 -5.00 -8.50
C LYS A 195 -20.50 -5.73 -9.84
N ASN A 196 -19.54 -5.41 -10.72
CA ASN A 196 -19.40 -6.08 -12.01
C ASN A 196 -18.61 -7.39 -11.93
N TYR A 197 -18.08 -7.74 -10.74
CA TYR A 197 -17.21 -8.90 -10.54
C TYR A 197 -17.74 -9.85 -9.47
N PHE A 198 -18.22 -9.32 -8.35
CA PHE A 198 -18.73 -10.14 -7.26
C PHE A 198 -20.09 -10.74 -7.63
N THR A 199 -20.23 -12.06 -7.46
CA THR A 199 -21.55 -12.68 -7.36
C THR A 199 -22.20 -12.31 -6.02
N PRO A 200 -23.53 -12.45 -5.86
CA PRO A 200 -24.19 -12.22 -4.58
C PRO A 200 -23.57 -13.04 -3.44
N GLU A 201 -23.25 -14.30 -3.69
CA GLU A 201 -22.67 -15.23 -2.70
C GLU A 201 -21.25 -14.80 -2.31
N GLN A 202 -20.44 -14.39 -3.29
CA GLN A 202 -19.10 -13.85 -3.04
C GLN A 202 -19.16 -12.55 -2.22
N SER A 203 -20.13 -11.69 -2.54
CA SER A 203 -20.34 -10.44 -1.81
C SER A 203 -20.69 -10.73 -0.35
N GLU A 204 -21.65 -11.61 -0.10
CA GLU A 204 -22.10 -11.98 1.25
C GLU A 204 -20.98 -12.64 2.07
N ALA A 205 -20.22 -13.56 1.46
CA ALA A 205 -19.06 -14.18 2.11
C ALA A 205 -17.99 -13.13 2.47
N PHE A 206 -17.74 -12.18 1.58
CA PHE A 206 -16.82 -11.08 1.85
C PHE A 206 -17.34 -10.14 2.95
N ASP A 207 -18.63 -9.83 2.95
CA ASP A 207 -19.26 -8.95 3.95
C ASP A 207 -19.20 -9.56 5.35
N THR A 208 -19.39 -10.88 5.45
CA THR A 208 -19.22 -11.63 6.71
C THR A 208 -17.78 -11.53 7.22
N LEU A 209 -16.79 -11.84 6.36
CA LEU A 209 -15.38 -11.71 6.71
C LEU A 209 -15.01 -10.26 7.09
N TYR A 210 -15.51 -9.29 6.35
CA TYR A 210 -15.27 -7.88 6.61
C TYR A 210 -15.82 -7.46 7.97
N ALA A 211 -17.07 -7.83 8.29
CA ALA A 211 -17.68 -7.53 9.58
C ALA A 211 -16.87 -8.13 10.74
N GLU A 212 -16.46 -9.39 10.63
CA GLU A 212 -15.63 -10.07 11.63
C GLU A 212 -14.27 -9.39 11.82
N ARG A 213 -13.56 -9.12 10.71
CA ARG A 213 -12.20 -8.55 10.75
C ARG A 213 -12.19 -7.06 11.09
N MET A 214 -13.27 -6.33 10.85
CA MET A 214 -13.37 -4.90 11.15
C MET A 214 -14.03 -4.61 12.50
N ALA A 215 -14.62 -5.63 13.14
CA ALA A 215 -15.26 -5.52 14.44
C ALA A 215 -14.37 -4.77 15.45
N GLY A 216 -14.96 -3.77 16.11
CA GLY A 216 -14.28 -2.98 17.13
C GLY A 216 -13.13 -2.11 16.61
N SER A 217 -12.96 -1.90 15.30
CA SER A 217 -11.98 -0.93 14.77
C SER A 217 -12.48 0.52 14.78
N GLY A 218 -13.79 0.72 14.75
CA GLY A 218 -14.38 2.05 14.50
C GLY A 218 -14.02 2.66 13.14
N LEU A 219 -13.32 1.94 12.25
CA LEU A 219 -13.10 2.37 10.88
C LEU A 219 -14.33 1.98 10.06
N ASP A 220 -15.05 2.99 9.62
CA ASP A 220 -16.26 2.85 8.82
C ASP A 220 -16.01 3.36 7.39
N LEU A 221 -16.06 2.43 6.44
CA LEU A 221 -15.84 2.70 5.01
C LEU A 221 -17.16 2.56 4.24
N VAL A 222 -17.28 3.37 3.19
CA VAL A 222 -18.42 3.29 2.28
C VAL A 222 -18.13 2.33 1.13
N PHE A 223 -19.12 1.53 0.76
CA PHE A 223 -19.01 0.56 -0.32
C PHE A 223 -19.72 1.01 -1.59
N GLU A 224 -20.77 1.82 -1.40
CA GLU A 224 -21.66 2.28 -2.44
C GLU A 224 -21.33 3.72 -2.88
N PRO A 225 -21.38 4.02 -4.19
CA PRO A 225 -21.16 5.38 -4.66
C PRO A 225 -22.13 6.40 -4.06
N GLN A 226 -23.40 6.02 -3.88
CA GLN A 226 -24.42 6.92 -3.34
C GLN A 226 -24.17 7.21 -1.86
N ASP A 227 -23.83 6.19 -1.07
CA ASP A 227 -23.48 6.36 0.35
C ASP A 227 -22.26 7.26 0.52
N ALA A 228 -21.26 7.12 -0.37
CA ALA A 228 -20.09 7.99 -0.40
C ALA A 228 -20.48 9.46 -0.63
N LEU A 229 -21.36 9.73 -1.61
CA LEU A 229 -21.86 11.07 -1.88
C LEU A 229 -22.67 11.64 -0.71
N ASP A 230 -23.55 10.84 -0.11
CA ASP A 230 -24.41 11.31 0.97
C ASP A 230 -23.61 11.57 2.26
N ARG A 231 -22.60 10.73 2.54
CA ARG A 231 -21.66 10.96 3.65
C ARG A 231 -20.82 12.22 3.44
N MET A 232 -20.30 12.42 2.22
CA MET A 232 -19.59 13.65 1.86
C MET A 232 -20.46 14.89 1.98
N ARG A 233 -21.72 14.85 1.53
CA ARG A 233 -22.66 15.99 1.67
C ARG A 233 -22.96 16.31 3.13
N LYS A 234 -23.12 15.28 3.96
CA LYS A 234 -23.50 15.44 5.37
C LYS A 234 -22.36 15.91 6.26
N PHE A 235 -21.16 15.36 6.06
CA PHE A 235 -20.03 15.56 6.99
C PHE A 235 -18.81 16.25 6.34
N GLY A 236 -18.80 16.43 5.02
CA GLY A 236 -17.65 16.95 4.27
C GLY A 236 -16.47 15.98 4.17
N ARG A 237 -16.59 14.78 4.76
CA ARG A 237 -15.59 13.71 4.80
C ARG A 237 -16.26 12.34 4.89
N ILE A 238 -15.57 11.31 4.42
CA ILE A 238 -15.94 9.91 4.59
C ILE A 238 -15.27 9.35 5.84
N ILE A 239 -13.97 9.60 6.00
CA ILE A 239 -13.22 9.14 7.17
C ILE A 239 -13.57 10.02 8.37
N VAL A 240 -14.15 9.39 9.38
CA VAL A 240 -14.59 10.02 10.63
C VAL A 240 -14.00 9.22 11.79
N ASP A 241 -13.37 9.93 12.72
CA ASP A 241 -12.82 9.30 13.92
C ASP A 241 -13.97 8.84 14.83
N PRO A 242 -13.88 7.63 15.42
CA PRO A 242 -14.94 7.10 16.24
C PRO A 242 -15.05 7.87 17.57
N GLU A 243 -16.30 8.15 17.97
CA GLU A 243 -16.64 8.74 19.27
C GLU A 243 -17.62 7.82 20.02
N PRO A 244 -17.28 7.32 21.23
CA PRO A 244 -16.04 7.54 21.97
C PRO A 244 -14.84 6.82 21.35
N LYS A 245 -13.62 7.26 21.70
CA LYS A 245 -12.37 6.61 21.27
C LYS A 245 -12.41 5.12 21.56
N VAL A 246 -12.14 4.33 20.53
CA VAL A 246 -12.11 2.87 20.60
C VAL A 246 -10.88 2.40 21.41
N ASN A 247 -11.04 1.30 22.15
CA ASN A 247 -9.96 0.71 22.96
C ASN A 247 -9.35 -0.51 22.23
N TRP A 248 -8.20 -0.30 21.59
CA TRP A 248 -7.49 -1.36 20.85
C TRP A 248 -6.82 -2.43 21.74
N ALA A 249 -6.60 -2.18 23.04
CA ALA A 249 -5.94 -3.15 23.92
C ALA A 249 -6.75 -4.46 24.06
N ARG A 250 -8.08 -4.36 24.05
CA ARG A 250 -8.99 -5.52 24.11
C ARG A 250 -8.99 -6.35 22.84
N ARG A 251 -8.55 -5.78 21.71
CA ARG A 251 -8.55 -6.45 20.40
C ARG A 251 -7.30 -7.29 20.19
N ASP A 252 -6.15 -6.82 20.68
CA ASP A 252 -4.84 -7.45 20.46
C ASP A 252 -4.56 -8.59 21.48
N GLY A 253 -5.53 -8.94 22.33
CA GLY A 253 -5.44 -10.07 23.28
C GLY A 253 -4.43 -9.89 24.41
N THR A 254 -3.90 -8.68 24.61
CA THR A 254 -2.92 -8.37 25.66
C THR A 254 -3.59 -7.84 26.93
N ASP A 255 -4.49 -8.63 27.51
CA ASP A 255 -4.85 -8.44 28.92
C ASP A 255 -3.79 -9.12 29.79
N SER A 256 -2.89 -8.30 30.33
CA SER A 256 -2.08 -8.66 31.50
C SER A 256 -2.99 -8.65 32.73
N ASN A 257 -3.80 -9.69 32.88
CA ASN A 257 -4.41 -10.00 34.17
C ASN A 257 -3.94 -11.40 34.57
N ALA A 258 -2.84 -11.41 35.33
CA ALA A 258 -2.44 -12.54 36.13
C ALA A 258 -3.56 -12.84 37.13
N ASN A 259 -4.14 -14.02 37.03
CA ASN A 259 -4.51 -14.92 38.13
C ASN A 259 -5.38 -16.04 37.56
N ASN A 260 -4.77 -17.20 37.33
CA ASN A 260 -5.16 -18.49 37.90
C ASN A 260 -4.30 -19.61 37.27
N GLU A 261 -3.41 -20.16 38.11
CA GLU A 261 -3.03 -21.58 38.14
C GLU A 261 -4.32 -22.42 38.08
N GLU A 262 -4.49 -23.53 37.36
CA GLU A 262 -3.66 -24.68 37.02
C GLU A 262 -4.34 -25.35 35.81
N ASP A 263 -3.57 -25.82 34.83
CA ASP A 263 -3.79 -27.12 34.16
C ASP A 263 -2.63 -27.36 33.18
N LYS A 264 -1.69 -28.20 33.62
CA LYS A 264 -0.58 -28.69 32.80
C LYS A 264 -1.07 -29.90 32.02
N GLU A 265 -1.23 -29.75 30.71
CA GLU A 265 -1.16 -30.88 29.79
C GLU A 265 -0.14 -30.56 28.68
N GLN A 266 0.84 -31.45 28.59
CA GLN A 266 1.97 -31.36 27.65
C GLN A 266 1.49 -31.69 26.25
N ASP A 267 1.57 -30.74 25.32
CA ASP A 267 1.73 -31.05 23.90
C ASP A 267 3.01 -30.39 23.36
N SER A 268 3.98 -31.25 23.10
CA SER A 268 5.24 -30.94 22.45
C SER A 268 5.03 -30.85 20.94
N SER A 269 4.62 -29.68 20.44
CA SER A 269 4.76 -29.33 19.02
C SER A 269 5.39 -27.95 18.89
N GLY A 270 6.69 -27.96 18.58
CA GLY A 270 7.49 -26.75 18.40
C GLY A 270 6.90 -25.85 17.32
N LYS A 271 6.52 -24.62 17.71
CA LYS A 271 6.26 -23.51 16.78
C LYS A 271 7.52 -23.29 15.94
N ARG A 272 7.53 -23.85 14.73
CA ARG A 272 8.53 -23.50 13.71
C ARG A 272 8.24 -22.08 13.23
N PRO A 273 9.25 -21.18 13.20
CA PRO A 273 9.08 -19.90 12.52
C PRO A 273 8.78 -20.14 11.04
N PHE A 274 7.97 -19.25 10.46
CA PHE A 274 7.58 -19.23 9.05
C PHE A 274 8.74 -19.60 8.12
N PRO A 275 8.53 -20.45 7.10
CA PRO A 275 9.59 -20.76 6.15
C PRO A 275 9.96 -19.49 5.36
N CYS A 276 11.18 -19.01 5.59
CA CYS A 276 11.81 -18.01 4.74
C CYS A 276 11.90 -18.59 3.31
N PHE A 277 11.38 -17.88 2.32
CA PHE A 277 11.41 -18.28 0.89
C PHE A 277 12.81 -18.23 0.24
N PHE A 278 13.88 -18.29 1.04
CA PHE A 278 15.29 -18.25 0.61
C PHE A 278 16.03 -19.53 1.00
N ASP A 279 15.51 -20.70 0.63
CA ASP A 279 16.27 -21.96 0.68
C ASP A 279 16.08 -22.77 -0.62
N SER A 280 16.12 -22.08 -1.77
CA SER A 280 16.39 -22.75 -3.04
C SER A 280 17.91 -22.90 -3.21
N PRO A 281 18.44 -24.11 -3.50
CA PRO A 281 19.86 -24.28 -3.78
C PRO A 281 20.27 -23.45 -5.01
N PRO A 282 21.47 -22.87 -5.04
CA PRO A 282 21.91 -22.05 -6.16
C PRO A 282 21.96 -22.88 -7.44
N LEU A 283 21.29 -22.41 -8.49
CA LEU A 283 21.37 -22.98 -9.83
C LEU A 283 22.85 -22.99 -10.30
N PRO A 284 23.32 -24.07 -10.94
CA PRO A 284 24.70 -24.15 -11.41
C PRO A 284 24.99 -23.09 -12.48
N ARG A 285 26.10 -22.35 -12.30
CA ARG A 285 26.60 -21.36 -13.27
C ARG A 285 26.74 -22.02 -14.64
N ARG A 286 25.90 -21.62 -15.60
CA ARG A 286 26.08 -21.98 -17.01
C ARG A 286 27.22 -21.13 -17.56
N ARG A 287 28.20 -21.81 -18.17
CA ARG A 287 29.41 -21.24 -18.79
C ARG A 287 29.09 -20.11 -19.75
N GLU A 288 29.97 -19.12 -19.76
CA GLU A 288 30.07 -18.04 -20.73
C GLU A 288 29.92 -18.58 -22.17
N ALA A 289 28.91 -18.10 -22.88
CA ALA A 289 28.87 -18.12 -24.33
C ALA A 289 29.02 -16.68 -24.80
N VAL A 290 30.23 -16.36 -25.26
CA VAL A 290 30.56 -15.11 -25.94
C VAL A 290 29.69 -15.02 -27.20
N LEU A 291 28.85 -14.00 -27.28
CA LEU A 291 28.25 -13.53 -28.52
C LEU A 291 28.50 -12.03 -28.62
N HIS A 292 29.52 -11.70 -29.41
CA HIS A 292 29.80 -10.35 -29.89
C HIS A 292 28.67 -9.84 -30.79
N HIS A 293 28.17 -8.62 -30.55
CA HIS A 293 28.02 -7.56 -31.57
C HIS A 293 27.51 -6.24 -30.96
N PRO A 294 27.68 -5.08 -31.63
CA PRO A 294 28.35 -3.93 -31.05
C PRO A 294 27.42 -2.72 -30.89
N PHE A 295 27.40 -2.10 -29.71
CA PHE A 295 26.90 -0.73 -29.56
C PHE A 295 28.10 0.22 -29.57
N MET A 296 28.32 0.87 -30.71
CA MET A 296 29.12 2.08 -30.80
C MET A 296 28.36 3.19 -30.06
N THR A 297 28.91 3.66 -28.96
CA THR A 297 28.63 4.99 -28.40
C THR A 297 29.37 6.05 -29.22
N PRO A 298 28.75 7.15 -29.65
CA PRO A 298 29.50 8.33 -30.04
C PRO A 298 29.96 9.07 -28.78
N ASP A 299 31.28 9.23 -28.67
CA ASP A 299 31.95 10.07 -27.68
C ASP A 299 31.56 11.56 -27.89
N PRO A 300 31.52 12.39 -26.84
CA PRO A 300 31.15 13.79 -26.93
C PRO A 300 32.36 14.64 -27.33
N LEU A 301 32.06 15.79 -27.94
CA LEU A 301 32.98 16.90 -28.26
C LEU A 301 33.70 16.83 -29.63
N THR A 302 33.07 17.40 -30.65
CA THR A 302 33.76 18.27 -31.62
C THR A 302 32.93 19.51 -31.89
N LEU A 303 33.46 20.65 -31.46
CA LEU A 303 33.08 22.02 -31.76
C LEU A 303 33.49 22.40 -33.20
N THR A 304 32.82 23.45 -33.70
CA THR A 304 33.13 24.31 -34.87
C THR A 304 32.72 23.83 -36.27
N GLY A 305 31.97 24.70 -36.95
CA GLY A 305 31.50 24.58 -38.33
C GLY A 305 30.17 25.29 -38.51
#